data_AF-A0A959ZJ84-F1
#
_entry.id   AF-A0A959ZJ84-F1
#
_cell.length_a   1.000
_cell.length_b   1.000
_cell.length_c   1.000
_cell.angle_alpha   90.00
_cell.angle_beta   90.00
_cell.angle_gamma   90.00
#
_symmetry.space_group_name_H-M   'P 1'
#
loop_
_entity.id
_entity.type
_entity.pdbx_description
1 polymer ?
#
loop_
_entity_poly.entity_id
_entity_poly.type
_entity_poly.pdbx_seq_one_letter_code
_entity_poly.pdbx_strand_id
1 'polypeptide(L)' 'MGIDSEYIQRIAALERKVSDLYEALGRAEPTGNATVSPEVEQLIAENNVIKAIKVHQEQTGTDLAVAKQDIDNYLSGS' A
#
# COMPACT_ATOMS: atom_id res chain seq x y z
N MET A 1 -6.20 -27.81 -6.77
CA MET A 1 -7.13 -26.73 -7.17
C MET A 1 -6.26 -25.72 -7.89
N GLY A 2 -6.11 -25.86 -9.21
CA GLY A 2 -5.27 -24.95 -9.99
C GLY A 2 -5.95 -23.59 -10.00
N ILE A 3 -5.20 -22.51 -9.76
CA ILE A 3 -5.72 -21.16 -9.98
C ILE A 3 -6.25 -21.14 -11.42
N ASP A 4 -7.57 -20.99 -11.60
CA ASP A 4 -8.16 -21.14 -12.93
C ASP A 4 -7.52 -20.13 -13.89
N SER A 5 -7.15 -20.58 -15.08
CA SER A 5 -6.43 -19.77 -16.08
C SER A 5 -7.15 -18.46 -16.42
N GLU A 6 -8.47 -18.42 -16.24
CA GLU A 6 -9.29 -17.23 -16.37
C GLU A 6 -8.96 -16.16 -15.31
N TYR A 7 -8.74 -16.56 -14.05
CA TYR A 7 -8.34 -15.63 -13.00
C TYR A 7 -6.98 -15.00 -13.28
N ILE A 8 -6.03 -15.78 -13.78
CA ILE A 8 -4.69 -15.29 -14.13
C ILE A 8 -4.79 -14.24 -15.25
N GLN A 9 -5.58 -14.53 -16.29
CA GLN A 9 -5.82 -13.57 -17.37
C GLN A 9 -6.54 -12.32 -16.88
N ARG A 10 -7.49 -12.47 -15.96
CA ARG A 10 -8.22 -11.35 -15.39
C ARG A 10 -7.32 -10.46 -14.53
N ILE A 11 -6.44 -11.05 -13.72
CA ILE A 11 -5.47 -10.33 -12.89
C ILE A 11 -4.50 -9.55 -13.78
N ALA A 12 -3.90 -10.19 -14.79
CA ALA A 12 -2.99 -9.51 -15.71
C ALA A 12 -3.65 -8.33 -16.46
N ALA A 13 -4.92 -8.49 -16.84
CA ALA A 13 -5.67 -7.40 -17.46
C ALA A 13 -5.97 -6.23 -16.50
N LEU A 14 -6.12 -6.51 -15.20
CA LEU A 14 -6.29 -5.48 -14.17
C LEU A 14 -4.96 -4.78 -13.89
N GLU A 15 -3.87 -5.51 -13.71
CA GLU A 15 -2.52 -4.98 -13.50
C GLU A 15 -2.13 -4.01 -14.62
N ARG A 16 -2.36 -4.39 -15.89
CA ARG A 16 -2.09 -3.50 -17.02
C ARG A 16 -2.90 -2.20 -16.97
N LYS A 17 -4.21 -2.28 -16.67
CA LYS A 17 -5.06 -1.08 -16.56
C LYS A 17 -4.63 -0.16 -15.42
N VAL A 18 -4.17 -0.74 -14.32
CA VAL A 18 -3.66 0.03 -13.17
C VAL A 18 -2.40 0.78 -13.57
N SER A 19 -1.46 0.11 -14.25
CA SER A 19 -0.24 0.73 -14.76
C SER A 19 -0.55 1.87 -15.75
N ASP A 20 -1.46 1.65 -16.70
CA ASP A 20 -1.91 2.68 -17.66
C ASP A 20 -2.53 3.90 -16.95
N LEU A 21 -3.26 3.70 -15.85
CA LEU A 21 -3.85 4.78 -15.05
C LEU A 21 -2.77 5.59 -14.31
N TYR A 22 -1.76 4.94 -13.74
CA TYR A 22 -0.64 5.63 -13.08
C TYR A 22 0.15 6.48 -14.08
N GLU A 23 0.41 5.96 -15.28
CA GLU A 23 1.06 6.70 -16.37
C GLU A 23 0.21 7.92 -16.77
N ALA A 24 -1.09 7.74 -17.00
CA ALA A 24 -2.00 8.83 -17.36
C ALA A 24 -2.09 9.93 -16.29
N LEU A 25 -1.96 9.56 -15.02
CA LEU A 25 -1.94 10.49 -13.89
C LEU A 25 -0.57 11.13 -13.66
N GLY A 26 0.47 10.72 -14.41
CA GLY A 26 1.85 11.18 -14.21
C GLY A 26 2.42 10.82 -12.85
N ARG A 27 1.92 9.73 -12.25
CA ARG A 27 2.34 9.25 -10.93
C ARG A 27 3.16 7.98 -11.08
N ALA A 28 4.17 7.83 -10.24
CA ALA A 28 4.89 6.57 -10.13
C ALA A 28 3.94 5.49 -9.61
N GLU A 29 3.91 4.34 -10.28
CA GLU A 29 3.20 3.15 -9.79
C GLU A 29 3.85 2.72 -8.47
N PRO A 30 3.07 2.49 -7.40
CA PRO A 30 3.61 2.05 -6.12
C PRO A 30 4.28 0.69 -6.31
N THR A 31 5.59 0.66 -6.17
CA THR A 31 6.37 -0.57 -6.23
C THR A 31 6.26 -1.30 -4.90
N GLY A 32 5.48 -2.37 -4.90
CA GLY A 32 5.35 -3.27 -3.76
C GLY A 32 4.00 -3.20 -3.08
N ASN A 33 3.84 -4.08 -2.10
CA ASN A 33 2.70 -4.18 -1.21
C ASN A 33 2.71 -3.01 -0.21
N ALA A 34 2.89 -1.78 -0.69
CA ALA A 34 2.97 -0.58 0.13
C ALA A 34 1.63 -0.41 0.84
N THR A 35 1.55 -0.99 2.03
CA THR A 35 0.38 -0.97 2.92
C THR A 35 0.11 0.42 3.46
N VAL A 36 1.04 1.35 3.25
CA VAL A 36 1.07 2.68 3.85
C VAL A 36 1.21 3.73 2.75
N SER A 37 0.65 4.91 3.00
CA SER A 37 0.69 6.01 2.04
C SER A 37 2.04 6.74 2.06
N PRO A 38 2.38 7.51 1.01
CA PRO A 38 3.67 8.22 0.92
C PRO A 38 3.94 9.18 2.09
N GLU A 39 2.87 9.77 2.66
CA GLU A 39 2.97 10.64 3.84
C GLU A 39 3.39 9.85 5.08
N VAL A 40 2.85 8.64 5.23
CA VAL A 40 3.19 7.72 6.32
C VAL A 40 4.62 7.20 6.16
N GLU A 41 5.04 6.87 4.94
CA GLU A 41 6.42 6.48 4.64
C GLU A 41 7.43 7.57 5.01
N GLN A 42 7.13 8.83 4.69
CA GLN A 42 7.99 9.96 5.06
C GLN A 42 8.09 10.12 6.58
N LEU A 43 6.97 9.99 7.30
CA LEU A 43 6.96 10.04 8.76
C LEU A 43 7.74 8.88 9.39
N ILE A 44 7.72 7.70 8.77
CA ILE A 44 8.53 6.56 9.19
C ILE A 44 10.02 6.83 8.96
N ALA A 45 10.40 7.36 7.80
CA ALA A 45 11.77 7.74 7.48
C ALA A 45 12.33 8.81 8.45
N GLU A 46 11.47 9.72 8.91
CA GLU A 46 11.78 10.74 9.92
C GLU A 46 11.78 10.20 11.37
N ASN A 47 11.66 8.88 11.58
CA ASN A 47 11.53 8.23 12.90
C ASN A 47 10.30 8.70 13.72
N ASN A 48 9.29 9.27 13.05
CA ASN A 48 8.07 9.78 13.68
C ASN A 48 6.91 8.77 13.62
N VAL A 49 7.17 7.56 14.12
CA VAL A 49 6.27 6.40 14.00
C VAL A 49 4.89 6.65 14.63
N ILE A 50 4.82 7.39 15.75
CA ILE A 50 3.54 7.71 16.40
C ILE A 50 2.64 8.56 15.48
N LYS A 51 3.23 9.53 14.77
CA LYS A 51 2.50 10.36 13.82
C LYS A 51 2.14 9.55 12.57
N ALA A 52 3.02 8.67 12.10
CA ALA A 52 2.76 7.76 11.00
C ALA A 52 1.54 6.86 11.25
N ILE A 53 1.44 6.27 12.45
CA ILE A 53 0.27 5.45 12.87
C ILE A 53 -1.02 6.28 12.85
N LYS A 54 -0.98 7.51 13.37
CA LYS A 54 -2.17 8.39 13.39
C LYS A 54 -2.63 8.74 11.98
N VAL A 55 -1.72 9.13 11.10
CA VAL A 55 -2.04 9.47 9.71
C VAL A 55 -2.58 8.24 8.97
N HIS A 56 -1.96 7.07 9.16
CA HIS A 56 -2.43 5.82 8.58
C HIS A 56 -3.84 5.44 9.07
N GLN A 57 -4.10 5.64 10.36
CA GLN A 57 -5.42 5.45 10.96
C GLN A 57 -6.48 6.39 10.36
N GLU A 58 -6.15 7.68 10.22
CA GLU A 58 -7.06 8.69 9.67
C GLU A 58 -7.39 8.43 8.19
N GLN A 59 -6.42 7.95 7.42
CA GLN A 59 -6.59 7.67 6.00
C GLN A 59 -7.36 6.36 5.73
N THR A 60 -7.15 5.34 6.56
CA THR A 60 -7.79 4.03 6.38
C THR A 60 -9.09 3.87 7.17
N GLY A 61 -9.32 4.71 8.19
CA GLY A 61 -10.45 4.61 9.11
C GLY A 61 -10.41 3.36 9.99
N THR A 62 -9.27 2.68 10.07
CA THR A 62 -9.09 1.45 10.85
C THR A 62 -8.91 1.76 12.34
N ASP A 63 -9.07 0.74 13.18
CA ASP A 63 -8.77 0.85 14.60
C ASP A 63 -7.26 1.07 14.83
N LEU A 64 -6.92 1.80 15.89
CA LEU A 64 -5.53 2.12 16.25
C LEU A 64 -4.62 0.87 16.32
N ALA A 65 -5.17 -0.25 16.78
CA ALA A 65 -4.42 -1.52 16.85
C ALA A 65 -4.06 -2.06 15.46
N VAL A 66 -4.98 -1.95 14.50
CA VAL A 66 -4.78 -2.36 13.10
C VAL A 66 -3.78 -1.41 12.43
N ALA A 67 -3.98 -0.10 12.60
CA ALA A 67 -3.06 0.89 12.05
C ALA A 67 -1.63 0.73 12.58
N LYS A 68 -1.46 0.43 13.88
CA LYS A 68 -0.15 0.12 14.45
C LYS A 68 0.45 -1.15 13.85
N GLN A 69 -0.35 -2.20 13.70
CA GLN A 69 0.11 -3.47 13.15
C GLN A 69 0.56 -3.32 11.69
N ASP A 70 -0.14 -2.54 10.88
CA ASP A 70 0.25 -2.26 9.49
C ASP A 70 1.61 -1.56 9.40
N ILE A 71 1.85 -0.58 10.28
CA ILE A 71 3.11 0.16 10.37
C ILE A 71 4.24 -0.74 10.87
N ASP A 72 3.98 -1.55 11.91
CA ASP A 72 4.95 -2.51 12.45
C ASP A 72 5.34 -3.55 11.38
N ASN A 73 4.37 -4.03 10.59
CA ASN A 73 4.61 -4.95 9.47
C ASN A 73 5.43 -4.29 8.36
N TYR A 74 5.14 -3.02 8.03
CA TYR A 74 5.90 -2.26 7.06
C TYR A 74 7.36 -2.06 7.50
N LEU A 75 7.59 -1.72 8.78
CA LEU A 75 8.92 -1.57 9.37
C LEU A 75 9.70 -2.88 9.44
N SER A 76 9.03 -4.01 9.64
CA SER A 76 9.66 -5.33 9.77
C SER A 76 9.94 -6.00 8.43
N GLY A 77 9.26 -5.56 7.37
CA GLY A 77 9.35 -6.11 6.01
C GLY A 77 10.19 -5.28 5.03
N SER A 78 10.76 -4.15 5.47
CA SER A 78 11.58 -3.25 4.65
C SER A 78 13.07 -3.36 4.94
#